data_AF-A0A1F1D8S8-F1
#
_entry.id   AF-A0A1F1D8S8-F1
#
_cell.length_a   1.000
_cell.length_b   1.000
_cell.length_c   1.000
_cell.angle_alpha   90.00
_cell.angle_beta   90.00
_cell.angle_gamma   90.00
#
_symmetry.space_group_name_H-M   'P 1'
#
loop_
_entity.id
_entity.type
_entity.pdbx_description
1 polymer ?
#
loop_
_entity_poly.entity_id
_entity_poly.type
_entity_poly.pdbx_seq_one_letter_code
_entity_poly.pdbx_strand_id
1 'polypeptide(L)'
;MLTVSTVPLVLCTALVALTLLISGIAKAKDPQSTVTGIQNLGLEKIAPTRAVSLILPWFEIALAAVLLLSPVRLPAVIASGLALILMLFYTVVIARALATGRTAGCNCFGSESNAPVSRYTLVRNVALLLAAAGAHASALKGGTGVVSTLLGLGNSGWTWVFGAALIAVTLEAVRRGDALAQPEPQAEVILPEPVYDENGEEQYVRMPIPHAALYLENGRHTNLRALAKNQARVLVFVSATCAGCVKFLKTMSSWQERLPQVALHPVYSSLESLQTSRNAGTLPEGLTPLIDREAGSRANFGNGVPLAVVLGADGLIAGGPVAGKEQVEALLADIEEQFAEAARLAEEERQEQMRKAFAAGPSNVEGDHL
;
A
#
# COMPACT_ATOMS: atom_id res chain seq x y z
N MET A 1 47.41 -16.86 7.91
CA MET A 1 46.49 -17.83 7.31
C MET A 1 45.21 -17.86 8.14
N LEU A 2 44.16 -17.17 7.69
CA LEU A 2 42.85 -17.19 8.35
C LEU A 2 42.20 -18.55 8.06
N THR A 3 42.05 -19.39 9.09
CA THR A 3 41.46 -20.73 9.02
C THR A 3 39.98 -20.67 8.65
N VAL A 4 39.42 -21.73 8.05
CA VAL A 4 37.99 -21.92 7.71
C VAL A 4 37.01 -21.48 8.83
N SER A 5 37.45 -21.53 10.09
CA SER A 5 36.69 -21.10 11.28
C SER A 5 36.36 -19.60 11.36
N THR A 6 37.02 -18.71 10.61
CA THR A 6 36.81 -17.25 10.72
C THR A 6 35.80 -16.68 9.74
N VAL A 7 35.49 -17.38 8.64
CA VAL A 7 34.65 -16.84 7.55
C VAL A 7 33.17 -16.72 7.94
N PRO A 8 32.53 -17.73 8.58
CA PRO A 8 31.15 -17.60 9.05
C PRO A 8 30.97 -16.43 10.02
N LEU A 9 31.98 -16.17 10.85
CA LEU A 9 31.98 -15.07 11.81
C LEU A 9 32.08 -13.69 11.14
N VAL A 10 32.81 -13.58 10.02
CA VAL A 10 32.84 -12.36 9.20
C VAL A 10 31.49 -12.09 8.54
N LEU A 11 30.82 -13.14 8.06
CA LEU A 11 29.47 -13.03 7.49
C LEU A 11 28.46 -12.57 8.55
N CYS A 12 28.58 -13.07 9.79
CA CYS A 12 27.79 -12.57 10.92
C CYS A 12 28.02 -11.06 11.17
N THR A 13 29.27 -10.61 11.23
CA THR A 13 29.60 -9.19 11.42
C THR A 13 29.09 -8.33 10.27
N ALA A 14 29.25 -8.79 9.03
CA ALA A 14 28.76 -8.10 7.83
C ALA A 14 27.22 -7.99 7.84
N LEU A 15 26.51 -9.08 8.15
CA LEU A 15 25.06 -9.10 8.23
C LEU A 15 24.54 -8.06 9.25
N VAL A 16 25.10 -8.06 10.46
CA VAL A 16 24.70 -7.13 11.52
C VAL A 16 25.02 -5.69 11.14
N ALA A 17 26.23 -5.43 10.63
CA ALA A 17 26.65 -4.09 10.25
C ALA A 17 25.80 -3.52 9.10
N LEU A 18 25.53 -4.31 8.06
CA LEU A 18 24.67 -3.90 6.96
C LEU A 18 23.22 -3.67 7.43
N THR A 19 22.70 -4.54 8.29
CA THR A 19 21.36 -4.38 8.87
C THR A 19 21.24 -3.08 9.67
N LEU A 20 22.22 -2.78 10.52
CA LEU A 20 22.27 -1.54 11.30
C LEU A 20 22.43 -0.31 10.39
N LEU A 21 23.24 -0.40 9.34
CA LEU A 21 23.44 0.71 8.41
C LEU A 21 22.14 1.04 7.65
N ILE A 22 21.49 0.02 7.09
CA ILE A 22 20.22 0.19 6.36
C ILE A 22 19.14 0.72 7.28
N SER A 23 19.01 0.14 8.49
CA SER A 23 18.08 0.58 9.53
C SER A 23 18.32 2.04 9.94
N GLY A 24 19.58 2.40 10.22
CA GLY A 24 19.93 3.75 10.64
C GLY A 24 19.66 4.80 9.56
N ILE A 25 19.97 4.49 8.29
CA ILE A 25 19.63 5.35 7.16
C ILE A 25 18.12 5.50 7.00
N ALA A 26 17.35 4.41 7.12
CA ALA A 26 15.89 4.45 7.03
C ALA A 26 15.29 5.34 8.13
N LYS A 27 15.74 5.19 9.39
CA LYS A 27 15.28 6.00 10.52
C LYS A 27 15.73 7.46 10.43
N ALA A 28 16.90 7.74 9.84
CA ALA A 28 17.36 9.10 9.63
C ALA A 28 16.53 9.84 8.57
N LYS A 29 16.04 9.13 7.53
CA LYS A 29 15.17 9.69 6.49
C LYS A 29 13.76 9.97 6.98
N ASP A 30 13.23 9.13 7.87
CA ASP A 30 11.90 9.28 8.46
C ASP A 30 11.93 9.10 9.98
N PRO A 31 12.27 10.14 10.74
CA PRO A 31 12.29 10.08 12.21
C PRO A 31 10.91 9.86 12.83
N GLN A 32 9.83 10.23 12.12
CA GLN A 32 8.45 10.07 12.61
C GLN A 32 8.07 8.60 12.68
N SER A 33 8.51 7.76 11.73
CA SER A 33 8.31 6.31 11.79
C SER A 33 8.75 5.69 13.12
N THR A 34 9.89 6.14 13.67
CA THR A 34 10.41 5.64 14.96
C THR A 34 9.53 6.09 16.12
N VAL A 35 8.98 7.31 16.08
CA VAL A 35 8.04 7.81 17.09
C VAL A 35 6.75 6.99 17.07
N THR A 36 6.18 6.78 15.89
CA THR A 36 4.98 5.95 15.71
C THR A 36 5.18 4.52 16.21
N GLY A 37 6.36 3.93 15.97
CA GLY A 37 6.70 2.60 16.50
C GLY A 37 6.72 2.56 18.03
N ILE A 38 7.33 3.56 18.68
CA ILE A 38 7.38 3.65 20.15
C ILE A 38 5.97 3.79 20.74
N GLN A 39 5.09 4.57 20.11
CA GLN A 39 3.70 4.78 20.53
C GLN A 39 2.86 3.50 20.34
N ASN A 40 2.91 2.89 19.16
CA ASN A 40 2.18 1.65 18.85
C ASN A 40 2.52 0.50 19.80
N LEU A 41 3.78 0.44 20.24
CA LEU A 41 4.28 -0.58 21.17
C LEU A 41 4.05 -0.19 22.65
N GLY A 42 3.61 1.04 22.92
CA GLY A 42 3.42 1.59 24.26
C GLY A 42 4.70 1.65 25.08
N LEU A 43 5.82 2.01 24.43
CA LEU A 43 7.14 2.18 25.04
C LEU A 43 7.41 3.61 25.53
N GLU A 44 6.41 4.49 25.46
CA GLU A 44 6.50 5.92 25.82
C GLU A 44 7.03 6.18 27.24
N LYS A 45 6.74 5.28 28.17
CA LYS A 45 7.20 5.39 29.58
C LYS A 45 8.68 5.01 29.76
N ILE A 46 9.25 4.26 28.82
CA ILE A 46 10.59 3.67 28.91
C ILE A 46 11.58 4.42 28.00
N ALA A 47 11.09 4.97 26.89
CA ALA A 47 11.90 5.62 25.88
C ALA A 47 11.37 7.05 25.59
N PRO A 48 12.14 8.11 25.87
CA PRO A 48 11.76 9.47 25.48
C PRO A 48 11.75 9.58 23.95
N THR A 49 10.54 9.57 23.37
CA THR A 49 10.27 9.44 21.92
C THR A 49 11.14 10.34 21.05
N ARG A 50 11.25 11.62 21.42
CA ARG A 50 11.98 12.63 20.65
C ARG A 50 13.50 12.44 20.70
N ALA A 51 14.05 12.06 21.85
CA ALA A 51 15.48 11.84 22.00
C ALA A 51 15.92 10.54 21.31
N VAL A 52 15.13 9.47 21.45
CA VAL A 52 15.43 8.19 20.82
C VAL A 52 15.32 8.29 19.30
N SER A 53 14.28 8.92 18.77
CA SER A 53 14.13 9.16 17.32
C SER A 53 15.31 9.95 16.72
N LEU A 54 15.91 10.88 17.47
CA LEU A 54 17.03 11.68 17.00
C LEU A 54 18.39 10.97 17.13
N ILE A 55 18.64 10.26 18.24
CA ILE A 55 19.97 9.71 18.58
C ILE A 55 20.17 8.32 17.99
N LEU A 56 19.13 7.48 18.01
CA LEU A 56 19.21 6.08 17.60
C LEU A 56 19.69 5.88 16.14
N PRO A 57 19.26 6.68 15.14
CA PRO A 57 19.72 6.51 13.77
C PRO A 57 21.24 6.70 13.63
N TRP A 58 21.78 7.75 14.25
CA TRP A 58 23.21 8.04 14.23
C TRP A 58 24.01 7.00 15.01
N PHE A 59 23.45 6.50 16.12
CA PHE A 59 24.06 5.42 16.88
C PHE A 59 24.18 4.13 16.06
N GLU A 60 23.13 3.73 15.34
CA GLU A 60 23.15 2.55 14.45
C GLU A 60 24.17 2.70 13.31
N ILE A 61 24.22 3.87 12.67
CA ILE A 61 25.18 4.17 11.60
C ILE A 61 26.61 4.13 12.15
N ALA A 62 26.85 4.71 13.33
CA ALA A 62 28.16 4.71 13.96
C ALA A 62 28.63 3.29 14.31
N LEU A 63 27.74 2.47 14.91
CA LEU A 63 28.04 1.06 15.18
C LEU A 63 28.37 0.29 13.90
N ALA A 64 27.57 0.48 12.83
CA ALA A 64 27.83 -0.14 11.54
C ALA A 64 29.19 0.27 10.97
N ALA A 65 29.52 1.57 10.99
CA ALA A 65 30.78 2.09 10.49
C ALA A 65 31.99 1.48 11.24
N VAL A 66 31.91 1.39 12.57
CA VAL A 66 32.97 0.77 13.38
C VAL A 66 33.11 -0.71 13.06
N LEU A 67 32.00 -1.46 12.96
CA LEU A 67 32.02 -2.89 12.64
C LEU A 67 32.56 -3.18 11.22
N LEU A 68 32.34 -2.28 10.27
CA LEU A 68 32.85 -2.42 8.91
C LEU A 68 34.34 -2.06 8.80
N LEU A 69 34.72 -0.94 9.41
CA LEU A 69 35.97 -0.25 9.07
C LEU A 69 37.05 -0.36 10.16
N SER A 70 36.71 -0.67 11.41
CA SER A 70 37.69 -0.56 12.50
C SER A 70 38.84 -1.56 12.35
N PRO A 71 40.09 -1.09 12.21
CA PRO A 71 41.25 -1.96 12.14
C PRO A 71 41.72 -2.42 13.54
N VAL A 72 41.13 -1.87 14.61
CA VAL A 72 41.55 -2.09 15.99
C VAL A 72 40.53 -2.96 16.72
N ARG A 73 41.01 -3.95 17.48
CA ARG A 73 40.17 -4.91 18.20
C ARG A 73 39.24 -4.27 19.22
N LEU A 74 39.75 -3.33 20.03
CA LEU A 74 38.99 -2.77 21.16
C LEU A 74 37.69 -2.06 20.70
N PRO A 75 37.70 -1.14 19.71
CA PRO A 75 36.46 -0.57 19.17
C PRO A 75 35.52 -1.62 18.56
N ALA A 76 36.04 -2.65 17.88
CA ALA A 76 35.23 -3.72 17.32
C ALA A 76 34.51 -4.55 18.40
N VAL A 77 35.17 -4.84 19.53
CA VAL A 77 34.57 -5.52 20.68
C VAL A 77 33.47 -4.67 21.31
N ILE A 78 33.71 -3.38 21.50
CA ILE A 78 32.72 -2.46 22.07
C ILE A 78 31.50 -2.34 21.13
N ALA A 79 31.73 -2.09 19.84
CA ALA A 79 30.64 -1.92 18.87
C ALA A 79 29.83 -3.20 18.69
N SER A 80 30.47 -4.37 18.65
CA SER A 80 29.75 -5.66 18.56
C SER A 80 28.96 -5.98 19.82
N GLY A 81 29.47 -5.63 21.01
CA GLY A 81 28.74 -5.77 22.27
C GLY A 81 27.52 -4.86 22.33
N LEU A 82 27.65 -3.60 21.93
CA LEU A 82 26.52 -2.66 21.85
C LEU A 82 25.48 -3.10 20.80
N ALA A 83 25.91 -3.59 19.64
CA ALA A 83 25.02 -4.15 18.62
C ALA A 83 24.26 -5.38 19.15
N LEU A 84 24.93 -6.25 19.92
CA LEU A 84 24.30 -7.41 20.56
C LEU A 84 23.21 -6.99 21.55
N ILE A 85 23.51 -6.00 22.41
CA ILE A 85 22.53 -5.43 23.34
C ILE A 85 21.34 -4.83 22.60
N LEU A 86 21.59 -4.10 21.51
CA LEU A 86 20.53 -3.51 20.69
C LEU A 86 19.64 -4.57 20.02
N MET A 87 20.24 -5.62 19.46
CA MET A 87 19.48 -6.73 18.84
C MET A 87 18.68 -7.52 19.89
N LEU A 88 19.23 -7.70 21.08
CA LEU A 88 18.50 -8.30 22.20
C LEU A 88 17.30 -7.44 22.58
N PHE A 89 17.50 -6.12 22.71
CA PHE A 89 16.44 -5.17 23.01
C PHE A 89 15.31 -5.24 21.95
N TYR A 90 15.65 -5.19 20.66
CA TYR A 90 14.64 -5.32 19.59
C TYR A 90 13.91 -6.66 19.63
N THR A 91 14.61 -7.74 19.93
CA THR A 91 13.99 -9.07 20.05
C THR A 91 12.99 -9.10 21.21
N VAL A 92 13.35 -8.57 22.38
CA VAL A 92 12.47 -8.49 23.55
C VAL A 92 11.24 -7.63 23.26
N VAL A 93 11.42 -6.47 22.61
CA VAL A 93 10.33 -5.58 22.22
C VAL A 93 9.35 -6.28 21.29
N ILE A 94 9.84 -6.97 20.26
CA ILE A 94 9.01 -7.72 19.30
C ILE A 94 8.30 -8.90 19.99
N ALA A 95 8.99 -9.66 20.84
CA ALA A 95 8.40 -10.77 21.57
C ALA A 95 7.27 -10.28 22.50
N ARG A 96 7.48 -9.16 23.20
CA ARG A 96 6.45 -8.52 24.03
C ARG A 96 5.27 -8.03 23.19
N ALA A 97 5.53 -7.41 22.04
CA ALA A 97 4.48 -6.95 21.12
C ALA A 97 3.55 -8.10 20.70
N LEU A 98 4.14 -9.24 20.33
CA LEU A 98 3.41 -10.47 19.99
C LEU A 98 2.64 -11.03 21.18
N ALA A 99 3.24 -11.10 22.37
CA ALA A 99 2.60 -11.62 23.58
C ALA A 99 1.43 -10.75 24.07
N THR A 100 1.48 -9.44 23.81
CA THR A 100 0.46 -8.46 24.25
C THR A 100 -0.58 -8.12 23.18
N GLY A 101 -0.50 -8.75 22.01
CA GLY A 101 -1.42 -8.50 20.89
C GLY A 101 -1.27 -7.12 20.23
N ARG A 102 -0.22 -6.36 20.54
CA ARG A 102 0.07 -5.05 19.94
C ARG A 102 0.89 -5.23 18.67
N THR A 103 0.28 -5.80 17.64
CA THR A 103 0.95 -6.20 16.39
C THR A 103 0.99 -5.10 15.33
N ALA A 104 0.59 -3.87 15.65
CA ALA A 104 0.81 -2.71 14.79
C ALA A 104 2.31 -2.52 14.49
N GLY A 105 2.66 -1.80 13.41
CA GLY A 105 4.04 -1.67 12.92
C GLY A 105 5.04 -1.28 14.02
N CYS A 106 6.08 -2.11 14.22
CA CYS A 106 7.15 -1.91 15.22
C CYS A 106 8.08 -0.76 14.84
N ASN A 107 8.28 -0.55 13.52
CA ASN A 107 9.23 0.40 12.93
C ASN A 107 10.67 0.28 13.48
N CYS A 108 10.99 -0.89 14.01
CA CYS A 108 12.26 -1.21 14.65
C CYS A 108 13.44 -1.21 13.65
N PHE A 109 13.16 -1.22 12.34
CA PHE A 109 14.13 -1.03 11.25
C PHE A 109 13.76 0.16 10.34
N GLY A 110 13.02 1.14 10.87
CA GLY A 110 12.49 2.27 10.10
C GLY A 110 11.28 1.91 9.25
N SER A 111 10.98 2.77 8.27
CA SER A 111 9.82 2.67 7.37
C SER A 111 9.79 1.38 6.53
N GLU A 112 10.94 0.73 6.34
CA GLU A 112 11.09 -0.58 5.69
C GLU A 112 10.41 -1.73 6.47
N SER A 113 10.03 -1.52 7.73
CA SER A 113 9.40 -2.53 8.60
C SER A 113 8.03 -2.08 9.14
N ASN A 114 7.25 -1.34 8.34
CA ASN A 114 5.90 -0.87 8.68
C ASN A 114 4.83 -2.00 8.73
N ALA A 115 5.16 -3.20 8.27
CA ALA A 115 4.25 -4.35 8.32
C ALA A 115 3.90 -4.76 9.76
N PRO A 116 2.70 -5.34 9.99
CA PRO A 116 2.33 -5.87 11.29
C PRO A 116 3.35 -6.88 11.83
N VAL A 117 3.61 -6.82 13.13
CA VAL A 117 4.54 -7.73 13.80
C VAL A 117 3.98 -9.15 13.76
N SER A 118 4.77 -10.08 13.22
CA SER A 118 4.39 -11.49 13.09
C SER A 118 5.43 -12.42 13.72
N ARG A 119 5.10 -13.71 13.81
CA ARG A 119 6.05 -14.76 14.21
C ARG A 119 7.31 -14.79 13.33
N TYR A 120 7.18 -14.45 12.04
CA TYR A 120 8.32 -14.36 11.13
C TYR A 120 9.24 -13.18 11.45
N THR A 121 8.66 -12.06 11.93
CA THR A 121 9.44 -10.91 12.42
C THR A 121 10.29 -11.29 13.62
N LEU A 122 9.76 -12.12 14.52
CA LEU A 122 10.50 -12.65 15.66
C LEU A 122 11.63 -13.60 15.22
N VAL A 123 11.36 -14.55 14.31
CA VAL A 123 12.38 -15.46 13.77
C VAL A 123 13.54 -14.68 13.12
N ARG A 124 13.22 -13.67 12.30
CA ARG A 124 14.22 -12.76 11.72
C ARG A 124 15.10 -12.12 12.78
N ASN A 125 14.50 -11.59 13.85
CA ASN A 125 15.26 -10.92 14.90
C ASN A 125 16.08 -11.87 15.77
N VAL A 126 15.59 -13.08 16.02
CA VAL A 126 16.38 -14.14 16.68
C VAL A 126 17.60 -14.50 15.83
N ALA A 127 17.45 -14.61 14.51
CA ALA A 127 18.59 -14.84 13.61
C ALA A 127 19.61 -13.69 13.67
N LEU A 128 19.15 -12.43 13.67
CA LEU A 128 20.02 -11.26 13.84
C LEU A 128 20.71 -11.21 15.20
N LEU A 129 20.03 -11.63 16.27
CA LEU A 129 20.60 -11.75 17.61
C LEU A 129 21.72 -12.80 17.65
N LEU A 130 21.50 -13.96 17.03
CA LEU A 130 22.52 -15.01 16.90
C LEU A 130 23.71 -14.54 16.06
N ALA A 131 23.45 -13.81 14.97
CA ALA A 131 24.50 -13.19 14.17
C ALA A 131 25.30 -12.15 14.98
N ALA A 132 24.64 -11.34 15.80
CA ALA A 132 25.32 -10.39 16.69
C ALA A 132 26.16 -11.10 17.75
N ALA A 133 25.69 -12.23 18.30
CA ALA A 133 26.48 -13.05 19.22
C ALA A 133 27.72 -13.64 18.53
N GLY A 134 27.57 -14.12 17.29
CA GLY A 134 28.69 -14.56 16.46
C GLY A 134 29.70 -13.45 16.19
N ALA A 135 29.23 -12.26 15.81
CA ALA A 135 30.07 -11.08 15.58
C ALA A 135 30.86 -10.69 16.85
N HIS A 136 30.20 -10.71 18.02
CA HIS A 136 30.86 -10.41 19.29
C HIS A 136 31.88 -11.48 19.70
N ALA A 137 31.55 -12.77 19.54
CA ALA A 137 32.49 -13.86 19.78
C ALA A 137 33.71 -13.77 18.85
N SER A 138 33.53 -13.33 17.61
CA SER A 138 34.62 -13.06 16.65
C SER A 138 35.56 -11.96 17.15
N ALA A 139 34.99 -10.82 17.55
CA ALA A 139 35.76 -9.68 18.08
C ALA A 139 36.54 -10.07 19.34
N LEU A 140 35.93 -10.87 20.24
CA LEU A 140 36.59 -11.41 21.42
C LEU A 140 37.74 -12.37 21.11
N LYS A 141 37.70 -13.08 19.97
CA LYS A 141 38.80 -13.97 19.51
C LYS A 141 39.89 -13.23 18.71
N GLY A 142 39.78 -11.91 18.57
CA GLY A 142 40.76 -11.08 17.86
C GLY A 142 40.35 -10.67 16.45
N GLY A 143 39.09 -10.87 16.06
CA GLY A 143 38.55 -10.34 14.81
C GLY A 143 38.57 -8.81 14.78
N THR A 144 38.87 -8.26 13.61
CA THR A 144 38.82 -6.83 13.28
C THR A 144 37.65 -6.53 12.34
N GLY A 145 37.50 -5.30 11.87
CA GLY A 145 36.42 -4.90 10.99
C GLY A 145 36.32 -5.75 9.72
N VAL A 146 35.12 -5.83 9.15
CA VAL A 146 34.80 -6.67 7.98
C VAL A 146 35.79 -6.43 6.83
N VAL A 147 36.08 -5.17 6.48
CA VAL A 147 36.97 -4.82 5.37
C VAL A 147 38.38 -5.36 5.59
N SER A 148 38.94 -5.16 6.79
CA SER A 148 40.28 -5.65 7.13
C SER A 148 40.37 -7.18 7.08
N THR A 149 39.30 -7.87 7.47
CA THR A 149 39.26 -9.33 7.44
C THR A 149 39.08 -9.86 6.01
N LEU A 150 38.28 -9.16 5.18
CA LEU A 150 38.09 -9.51 3.77
C LEU A 150 39.38 -9.40 2.96
N LEU A 151 40.16 -8.33 3.19
CA LEU A 151 41.45 -8.10 2.51
C LEU A 151 42.51 -9.17 2.85
N GLY A 152 42.35 -9.86 3.98
CA GLY A 152 43.24 -10.95 4.41
C GLY A 152 42.79 -12.36 4.00
N LEU A 153 41.66 -12.51 3.28
CA LEU A 153 41.12 -13.82 2.92
C LEU A 153 41.97 -14.52 1.84
N GLY A 154 42.25 -15.81 2.06
CA GLY A 154 42.77 -16.70 1.02
C GLY A 154 41.67 -17.23 0.10
N ASN A 155 42.04 -18.00 -0.93
CA ASN A 155 41.12 -18.53 -1.95
C ASN A 155 39.93 -19.31 -1.35
N SER A 156 40.15 -20.12 -0.32
CA SER A 156 39.06 -20.85 0.37
C SER A 156 38.07 -19.92 1.05
N GLY A 157 38.51 -18.77 1.57
CA GLY A 157 37.64 -17.77 2.17
C GLY A 157 36.71 -17.10 1.16
N TRP A 158 37.23 -16.82 -0.03
CA TRP A 158 36.44 -16.26 -1.13
C TRP A 158 35.33 -17.21 -1.60
N THR A 159 35.55 -18.52 -1.62
CA THR A 159 34.49 -19.48 -2.01
C THR A 159 33.25 -19.42 -1.11
N TRP A 160 33.44 -19.23 0.20
CA TRP A 160 32.34 -19.03 1.15
C TRP A 160 31.61 -17.71 0.95
N VAL A 161 32.34 -16.62 0.66
CA VAL A 161 31.76 -15.31 0.35
C VAL A 161 30.91 -15.39 -0.93
N PHE A 162 31.43 -16.03 -1.98
CA PHE A 162 30.68 -16.25 -3.22
C PHE A 162 29.44 -17.12 -2.98
N GLY A 163 29.54 -18.20 -2.20
CA GLY A 163 28.40 -19.03 -1.84
C GLY A 163 27.32 -18.26 -1.08
N ALA A 164 27.71 -17.46 -0.08
CA ALA A 164 26.78 -16.61 0.67
C ALA A 164 26.11 -15.55 -0.23
N ALA A 165 26.86 -14.94 -1.15
CA ALA A 165 26.32 -13.99 -2.12
C ALA A 165 25.29 -14.68 -3.05
N LEU A 166 25.58 -15.89 -3.52
CA LEU A 166 24.68 -16.64 -4.39
C LEU A 166 23.40 -17.06 -3.68
N ILE A 167 23.48 -17.47 -2.41
CA ILE A 167 22.31 -17.72 -1.56
C ILE A 167 21.49 -16.44 -1.36
N ALA A 168 22.13 -15.31 -1.06
CA ALA A 168 21.43 -14.05 -0.88
C ALA A 168 20.70 -13.59 -2.16
N VAL A 169 21.37 -13.68 -3.32
CA VAL A 169 20.79 -13.34 -4.62
C VAL A 169 19.63 -14.25 -4.97
N THR A 170 19.75 -15.56 -4.74
CA THR A 170 18.66 -16.51 -5.01
C THR A 170 17.46 -16.29 -4.09
N LEU A 171 17.67 -16.08 -2.79
CA LEU A 171 16.59 -15.74 -1.86
C LEU A 171 15.89 -14.42 -2.21
N GLU A 172 16.65 -13.41 -2.65
CA GLU A 172 16.07 -12.15 -3.11
C GLU A 172 15.30 -12.32 -4.42
N ALA A 173 15.81 -13.12 -5.36
CA ALA A 173 15.12 -13.44 -6.61
C ALA A 173 13.81 -14.20 -6.36
N VAL A 174 13.82 -15.18 -5.45
CA VAL A 174 12.61 -15.91 -5.02
C VAL A 174 11.63 -14.96 -4.34
N ARG A 175 12.07 -14.14 -3.38
CA ARG A 175 11.19 -13.15 -2.72
C ARG A 175 10.55 -12.19 -3.71
N ARG A 176 11.32 -11.69 -4.70
CA ARG A 176 10.78 -10.82 -5.75
C ARG A 176 9.84 -11.57 -6.69
N GLY A 177 10.18 -12.81 -7.04
CA GLY A 177 9.33 -13.70 -7.82
C GLY A 177 7.99 -13.93 -7.14
N ASP A 178 8.00 -14.30 -5.86
CA ASP A 178 6.79 -14.48 -5.05
C ASP A 178 5.99 -13.19 -4.93
N ALA A 179 6.64 -12.05 -4.69
CA ALA A 179 5.96 -10.75 -4.62
C ALA A 179 5.29 -10.34 -5.94
N LEU A 180 5.85 -10.76 -7.08
CA LEU A 180 5.26 -10.54 -8.40
C LEU A 180 4.22 -11.61 -8.76
N ALA A 181 4.31 -12.81 -8.17
CA ALA A 181 3.43 -13.94 -8.42
C ALA A 181 2.21 -13.97 -7.50
N GLN A 182 2.27 -13.29 -6.34
CA GLN A 182 1.08 -13.12 -5.49
C GLN A 182 0.04 -12.32 -6.27
N PRO A 183 -1.16 -12.89 -6.52
CA PRO A 183 -2.29 -12.10 -6.96
C PRO A 183 -2.47 -10.95 -5.96
N GLU A 184 -2.70 -9.71 -6.44
CA GLU A 184 -3.15 -8.63 -5.55
C GLU A 184 -4.28 -9.18 -4.67
N PRO A 185 -4.26 -8.95 -3.34
CA PRO A 185 -5.29 -9.47 -2.45
C PRO A 185 -6.65 -9.14 -3.06
N GLN A 186 -7.39 -10.17 -3.47
CA GLN A 186 -8.69 -9.98 -4.09
C GLN A 186 -9.51 -9.16 -3.12
N ALA A 187 -9.94 -8.01 -3.61
CA ALA A 187 -10.76 -7.12 -2.86
C ALA A 187 -12.06 -7.83 -2.50
N GLU A 188 -12.25 -8.08 -1.21
CA GLU A 188 -13.46 -8.70 -0.69
C GLU A 188 -14.58 -7.67 -0.78
N VAL A 189 -15.39 -7.78 -1.83
CA VAL A 189 -16.55 -6.92 -2.06
C VAL A 189 -17.69 -7.41 -1.17
N ILE A 190 -18.25 -6.50 -0.37
CA ILE A 190 -19.44 -6.77 0.44
C ILE A 190 -20.66 -6.55 -0.47
N LEU A 191 -21.03 -7.60 -1.20
CA LEU A 191 -22.33 -7.70 -1.86
C LEU A 191 -23.21 -8.66 -1.04
N PRO A 192 -24.52 -8.40 -0.90
CA PRO A 192 -25.46 -9.43 -0.52
C PRO A 192 -25.37 -10.61 -1.50
N GLU A 193 -25.62 -11.83 -1.03
CA GLU A 193 -25.69 -12.99 -1.92
C GLU A 193 -26.70 -12.74 -3.05
N PRO A 194 -26.38 -13.11 -4.30
CA PRO A 194 -27.27 -12.93 -5.43
C PRO A 194 -28.61 -13.62 -5.16
N VAL A 195 -29.71 -12.89 -5.36
CA VAL A 195 -31.06 -13.44 -5.29
C VAL A 195 -31.38 -14.00 -6.67
N TYR A 196 -31.59 -15.30 -6.77
CA TYR A 196 -32.00 -15.94 -8.02
C TYR A 196 -33.52 -15.96 -8.11
N ASP A 197 -34.06 -15.71 -9.31
CA ASP A 197 -35.48 -15.87 -9.57
C ASP A 197 -35.88 -17.37 -9.68
N GLU A 198 -37.17 -17.67 -9.87
CA GLU A 198 -37.65 -19.06 -10.01
C GLU A 198 -37.07 -19.78 -11.24
N ASN A 199 -36.49 -19.05 -12.20
CA ASN A 199 -35.86 -19.59 -13.40
C ASN A 199 -34.34 -19.79 -13.24
N GLY A 200 -33.76 -19.38 -12.11
CA GLY A 200 -32.33 -19.44 -11.85
C GLY A 200 -31.52 -18.29 -12.47
N GLU A 201 -32.17 -17.20 -12.90
CA GLU A 201 -31.47 -15.99 -13.34
C GLU A 201 -31.13 -15.07 -12.15
N GLU A 202 -29.93 -14.47 -12.16
CA GLU A 202 -29.51 -13.52 -11.13
C GLU A 202 -30.36 -12.25 -11.20
N GLN A 203 -31.20 -12.05 -10.19
CA GLN A 203 -32.00 -10.86 -10.05
C GLN A 203 -31.13 -9.74 -9.46
N TYR A 204 -30.73 -8.78 -10.29
CA TYR A 204 -29.99 -7.60 -9.82
C TYR A 204 -30.85 -6.75 -8.89
N VAL A 205 -30.67 -6.93 -7.57
CA VAL A 205 -31.39 -6.14 -6.55
C VAL A 205 -30.65 -4.83 -6.32
N ARG A 206 -31.22 -3.72 -6.83
CA ARG A 206 -30.69 -2.37 -6.59
C ARG A 206 -30.76 -2.03 -5.11
N MET A 207 -29.61 -1.84 -4.48
CA MET A 207 -29.50 -1.44 -3.07
C MET A 207 -29.56 0.08 -2.90
N PRO A 208 -30.08 0.59 -1.77
CA PRO A 208 -29.97 2.01 -1.45
C PRO A 208 -28.51 2.39 -1.19
N ILE A 209 -28.10 3.60 -1.63
CA ILE A 209 -26.76 4.13 -1.36
C ILE A 209 -26.55 4.23 0.17
N PRO A 210 -25.51 3.65 0.77
CA PRO A 210 -25.31 3.71 2.22
C PRO A 210 -25.07 5.14 2.72
N HIS A 211 -25.33 5.37 4.00
CA HIS A 211 -24.96 6.64 4.64
C HIS A 211 -23.47 6.62 4.97
N ALA A 212 -22.68 7.40 4.24
CA ALA A 212 -21.30 7.66 4.60
C ALA A 212 -20.87 9.07 4.18
N ALA A 213 -19.93 9.64 4.92
CA ALA A 213 -19.43 10.98 4.72
C ALA A 213 -18.15 10.97 3.87
N LEU A 214 -18.09 11.88 2.90
CA LEU A 214 -16.89 12.15 2.11
C LEU A 214 -16.48 13.60 2.33
N TYR A 215 -15.19 13.87 2.24
CA TYR A 215 -14.63 15.19 2.47
C TYR A 215 -13.99 15.71 1.18
N LEU A 216 -14.17 17.00 0.95
CA LEU A 216 -13.49 17.75 -0.09
C LEU A 216 -12.14 18.25 0.45
N GLU A 217 -11.23 18.62 -0.45
CA GLU A 217 -9.92 19.16 -0.06
C GLU A 217 -9.99 20.42 0.80
N ASN A 218 -11.02 21.25 0.60
CA ASN A 218 -11.25 22.46 1.38
C ASN A 218 -11.82 22.20 2.78
N GLY A 219 -11.94 20.93 3.21
CA GLY A 219 -12.45 20.55 4.51
C GLY A 219 -13.98 20.52 4.63
N ARG A 220 -14.73 20.93 3.59
CA ARG A 220 -16.18 20.71 3.54
C ARG A 220 -16.47 19.23 3.44
N HIS A 221 -17.55 18.80 4.06
CA HIS A 221 -18.03 17.42 3.96
C HIS A 221 -19.29 17.36 3.10
N THR A 222 -19.47 16.22 2.44
CA THR A 222 -20.67 15.79 1.73
C THR A 222 -20.99 14.36 2.18
N ASN A 223 -22.05 13.77 1.64
CA ASN A 223 -22.35 12.35 1.83
C ASN A 223 -22.67 11.70 0.48
N LEU A 224 -22.59 10.36 0.44
CA LEU A 224 -22.76 9.58 -0.79
C LEU A 224 -24.08 9.90 -1.51
N ARG A 225 -25.20 9.95 -0.78
CA ARG A 225 -26.53 10.25 -1.35
C ARG A 225 -26.60 11.68 -1.91
N ALA A 226 -26.10 12.65 -1.16
CA ALA A 226 -26.10 14.06 -1.58
C ALA A 226 -25.22 14.29 -2.82
N LEU A 227 -24.11 13.55 -2.94
CA LEU A 227 -23.23 13.61 -4.10
C LEU A 227 -23.91 13.06 -5.36
N ALA A 228 -24.67 11.98 -5.24
CA ALA A 228 -25.36 11.34 -6.36
C ALA A 228 -26.68 12.03 -6.76
N LYS A 229 -27.26 12.86 -5.89
CA LYS A 229 -28.62 13.42 -6.03
C LYS A 229 -28.99 13.98 -7.42
N ASN A 230 -28.07 14.69 -8.08
CA ASN A 230 -28.36 15.38 -9.34
C ASN A 230 -27.76 14.67 -10.57
N GLN A 231 -26.81 13.76 -10.37
CA GLN A 231 -26.06 13.12 -11.44
C GLN A 231 -25.45 11.84 -10.89
N ALA A 232 -25.47 10.77 -11.69
CA ALA A 232 -24.79 9.55 -11.33
C ALA A 232 -23.27 9.77 -11.14
N ARG A 233 -22.71 9.11 -10.13
CA ARG A 233 -21.32 9.29 -9.70
C ARG A 233 -20.61 7.96 -9.69
N VAL A 234 -19.41 7.91 -10.25
CA VAL A 234 -18.51 6.75 -10.09
C VAL A 234 -17.48 7.13 -9.04
N LEU A 235 -17.49 6.43 -7.91
CA LEU A 235 -16.46 6.58 -6.90
C LEU A 235 -15.43 5.48 -7.10
N VAL A 236 -14.15 5.87 -7.24
CA VAL A 236 -13.05 4.91 -7.32
C VAL A 236 -12.14 5.14 -6.11
N PHE A 237 -12.22 4.25 -5.13
CA PHE A 237 -11.35 4.25 -3.96
C PHE A 237 -9.94 3.82 -4.35
N VAL A 238 -8.95 4.64 -4.03
CA VAL A 238 -7.56 4.48 -4.49
C VAL A 238 -6.55 4.73 -3.37
N SER A 239 -5.33 4.25 -3.58
CA SER A 239 -4.15 4.56 -2.75
C SER A 239 -3.00 5.06 -3.62
N ALA A 240 -2.22 6.02 -3.09
CA ALA A 240 -1.02 6.52 -3.77
C ALA A 240 0.11 5.48 -3.89
N THR A 241 0.07 4.41 -3.11
CA THR A 241 1.11 3.36 -3.08
C THR A 241 0.70 2.07 -3.78
N CYS A 242 -0.56 1.95 -4.24
CA CYS A 242 -1.04 0.78 -4.97
C CYS A 242 -0.69 0.89 -6.47
N ALA A 243 -0.01 -0.12 -7.02
CA ALA A 243 0.40 -0.13 -8.42
C ALA A 243 -0.80 -0.14 -9.39
N GLY A 244 -1.85 -0.92 -9.10
CA GLY A 244 -3.10 -0.93 -9.86
C GLY A 244 -3.79 0.44 -9.87
N CYS A 245 -3.84 1.11 -8.71
CA CYS A 245 -4.39 2.46 -8.58
C CYS A 245 -3.62 3.48 -9.42
N VAL A 246 -2.29 3.50 -9.33
CA VAL A 246 -1.45 4.43 -10.09
C VAL A 246 -1.61 4.24 -11.60
N LYS A 247 -1.74 2.99 -12.06
CA LYS A 247 -2.01 2.70 -13.48
C LYS A 247 -3.40 3.18 -13.90
N PHE A 248 -4.43 2.89 -13.11
CA PHE A 248 -5.80 3.30 -13.40
C PHE A 248 -5.97 4.83 -13.40
N LEU A 249 -5.43 5.53 -12.40
CA LEU A 249 -5.53 6.98 -12.27
C LEU A 249 -5.04 7.74 -13.52
N LYS A 250 -4.01 7.23 -14.20
CA LYS A 250 -3.50 7.79 -15.47
C LYS A 250 -4.51 7.72 -16.62
N THR A 251 -5.44 6.77 -16.58
CA THR A 251 -6.50 6.61 -17.59
C THR A 251 -7.80 7.31 -17.18
N MET A 252 -7.94 7.73 -15.93
CA MET A 252 -9.22 8.17 -15.36
C MET A 252 -9.77 9.44 -16.03
N SER A 253 -8.92 10.41 -16.41
CA SER A 253 -9.36 11.59 -17.17
C SER A 253 -9.92 11.20 -18.55
N SER A 254 -9.29 10.25 -19.25
CA SER A 254 -9.80 9.75 -20.54
C SER A 254 -11.14 9.02 -20.41
N TRP A 255 -11.38 8.34 -19.27
CA TRP A 255 -12.69 7.75 -18.97
C TRP A 255 -13.74 8.82 -18.70
N GLN A 256 -13.39 9.90 -17.98
CA GLN A 256 -14.32 11.01 -17.74
C GLN A 256 -14.74 11.72 -19.05
N GLU A 257 -13.84 11.86 -20.01
CA GLU A 257 -14.15 12.44 -21.32
C GLU A 257 -15.11 11.56 -22.13
N ARG A 258 -14.94 10.24 -22.07
CA ARG A 258 -15.83 9.28 -22.75
C ARG A 258 -17.20 9.14 -22.09
N LEU A 259 -17.27 9.38 -20.78
CA LEU A 259 -18.48 9.23 -19.96
C LEU A 259 -18.94 10.56 -19.35
N PRO A 260 -19.32 11.59 -20.15
CA PRO A 260 -19.74 12.88 -19.61
C PRO A 260 -21.05 12.80 -18.79
N GLN A 261 -21.85 11.75 -18.96
CA GLN A 261 -23.11 11.53 -18.25
C GLN A 261 -22.88 11.21 -16.77
N VAL A 262 -21.73 10.62 -16.42
CA VAL A 262 -21.36 10.27 -15.05
C VAL A 262 -20.12 11.05 -14.61
N ALA A 263 -20.07 11.47 -13.35
CA ALA A 263 -18.88 12.12 -12.82
C ALA A 263 -18.03 11.12 -12.03
N LEU A 264 -16.77 10.98 -12.44
CA LEU A 264 -15.76 10.13 -11.84
C LEU A 264 -15.03 10.88 -10.72
N HIS A 265 -14.90 10.24 -9.56
CA HIS A 265 -14.22 10.81 -8.40
C HIS A 265 -13.20 9.82 -7.85
N PRO A 266 -11.88 10.14 -7.87
CA PRO A 266 -10.91 9.36 -7.12
C PRO A 266 -11.08 9.65 -5.62
N VAL A 267 -11.20 8.60 -4.81
CA VAL A 267 -11.45 8.69 -3.36
C VAL A 267 -10.24 8.17 -2.60
N TYR A 268 -9.60 9.02 -1.81
CA TYR A 268 -8.40 8.70 -1.03
C TYR A 268 -8.74 8.50 0.45
N SER A 269 -8.02 7.63 1.16
CA SER A 269 -8.26 7.37 2.60
C SER A 269 -7.85 8.54 3.52
N SER A 270 -7.02 9.46 3.03
CA SER A 270 -6.54 10.62 3.79
C SER A 270 -6.09 11.76 2.86
N LEU A 271 -6.01 12.97 3.42
CA LEU A 271 -5.41 14.13 2.73
C LEU A 271 -3.95 13.86 2.35
N GLU A 272 -3.21 13.15 3.22
CA GLU A 272 -1.81 12.80 2.98
C GLU A 272 -1.67 11.90 1.75
N SER A 273 -2.49 10.85 1.63
CA SER A 273 -2.46 9.97 0.45
C SER A 273 -2.80 10.74 -0.84
N LEU A 274 -3.73 11.69 -0.77
CA LEU A 274 -4.05 12.56 -1.90
C LEU A 274 -2.84 13.45 -2.27
N GLN A 275 -2.18 14.04 -1.28
CA GLN A 275 -0.97 14.85 -1.48
C GLN A 275 0.19 14.02 -2.04
N THR A 276 0.38 12.78 -1.59
CA THR A 276 1.37 11.86 -2.17
C THR A 276 1.09 11.61 -3.65
N SER A 277 -0.17 11.34 -4.01
CA SER A 277 -0.57 11.12 -5.40
C SER A 277 -0.35 12.36 -6.27
N ARG A 278 -0.65 13.55 -5.73
CA ARG A 278 -0.37 14.85 -6.38
C ARG A 278 1.12 15.09 -6.59
N ASN A 279 1.94 14.93 -5.56
CA ASN A 279 3.39 15.14 -5.63
C ASN A 279 4.07 14.15 -6.58
N ALA A 280 3.52 12.94 -6.71
CA ALA A 280 3.97 11.94 -7.67
C ALA A 280 3.47 12.18 -9.11
N GLY A 281 2.65 13.21 -9.36
CA GLY A 281 2.06 13.47 -10.68
C GLY A 281 1.09 12.39 -11.15
N THR A 282 0.43 11.70 -10.21
CA THR A 282 -0.50 10.60 -10.51
C THR A 282 -1.97 10.99 -10.34
N LEU A 283 -2.25 12.14 -9.72
CA LEU A 283 -3.60 12.67 -9.58
C LEU A 283 -4.10 13.14 -10.97
N PRO A 284 -5.22 12.61 -11.48
CA PRO A 284 -5.77 13.02 -12.77
C PRO A 284 -6.21 14.50 -12.76
N GLU A 285 -5.82 15.24 -13.79
CA GLU A 285 -6.23 16.63 -13.98
C GLU A 285 -7.73 16.71 -14.33
N GLY A 286 -8.39 17.78 -13.88
CA GLY A 286 -9.81 18.03 -14.15
C GLY A 286 -10.80 17.23 -13.31
N LEU A 287 -10.35 16.23 -12.55
CA LEU A 287 -11.21 15.47 -11.65
C LEU A 287 -11.24 16.07 -10.25
N THR A 288 -12.41 15.97 -9.60
CA THR A 288 -12.56 16.40 -8.20
C THR A 288 -12.27 15.22 -7.27
N PRO A 289 -11.12 15.19 -6.58
CA PRO A 289 -10.84 14.13 -5.64
C PRO A 289 -11.66 14.30 -4.36
N LEU A 290 -11.95 13.16 -3.73
CA LEU A 290 -12.65 13.09 -2.45
C LEU A 290 -11.80 12.35 -1.42
N ILE A 291 -12.08 12.59 -0.15
CA ILE A 291 -11.36 12.00 0.98
C ILE A 291 -12.35 11.21 1.82
N ASP A 292 -12.08 9.92 1.97
CA ASP A 292 -12.78 9.01 2.86
C ASP A 292 -11.94 8.76 4.11
N ARG A 293 -12.13 9.60 5.13
CA ARG A 293 -11.33 9.55 6.35
C ARG A 293 -11.42 8.18 7.00
N GLU A 294 -10.26 7.58 7.25
CA GLU A 294 -10.14 6.27 7.90
C GLU A 294 -10.87 5.13 7.14
N ALA A 295 -11.16 5.33 5.85
CA ALA A 295 -11.89 4.39 5.00
C ALA A 295 -13.32 4.06 5.49
N GLY A 296 -13.99 4.98 6.19
CA GLY A 296 -15.33 4.76 6.74
C GLY A 296 -16.42 4.52 5.68
N SER A 297 -16.32 5.16 4.52
CA SER A 297 -17.25 4.95 3.40
C SER A 297 -16.93 3.66 2.65
N ARG A 298 -15.65 3.40 2.39
CA ARG A 298 -15.17 2.19 1.71
C ARG A 298 -15.59 0.92 2.44
N ALA A 299 -15.62 0.95 3.77
CA ALA A 299 -16.04 -0.18 4.60
C ALA A 299 -17.46 -0.71 4.28
N ASN A 300 -18.32 0.08 3.63
CA ASN A 300 -19.65 -0.37 3.20
C ASN A 300 -19.62 -1.22 1.92
N PHE A 301 -18.52 -1.18 1.16
CA PHE A 301 -18.44 -1.76 -0.18
C PHE A 301 -17.42 -2.89 -0.26
N GLY A 302 -16.40 -2.86 0.59
CA GLY A 302 -15.41 -3.93 0.64
C GLY A 302 -14.01 -3.50 1.01
N ASN A 303 -13.11 -4.46 1.00
CA ASN A 303 -11.69 -4.27 1.22
C ASN A 303 -10.92 -4.25 -0.11
N GLY A 304 -9.78 -3.57 -0.16
CA GLY A 304 -8.94 -3.49 -1.37
C GLY A 304 -9.16 -2.22 -2.22
N VAL A 305 -8.18 -1.95 -3.08
CA VAL A 305 -8.15 -0.82 -4.03
C VAL A 305 -7.35 -1.23 -5.28
N PRO A 306 -7.67 -0.73 -6.49
CA PRO A 306 -8.76 0.19 -6.78
C PRO A 306 -10.12 -0.51 -6.63
N LEU A 307 -11.09 0.16 -6.01
CA LEU A 307 -12.46 -0.31 -5.80
C LEU A 307 -13.42 0.71 -6.39
N ALA A 308 -14.27 0.32 -7.32
CA ALA A 308 -15.25 1.21 -7.95
C ALA A 308 -16.68 0.85 -7.53
N VAL A 309 -17.49 1.88 -7.30
CA VAL A 309 -18.94 1.78 -7.09
C VAL A 309 -19.63 2.90 -7.86
N VAL A 310 -20.75 2.57 -8.50
CA VAL A 310 -21.59 3.53 -9.25
C VAL A 310 -22.79 3.88 -8.39
N LEU A 311 -22.95 5.18 -8.13
CA LEU A 311 -24.08 5.74 -7.40
C LEU A 311 -25.05 6.34 -8.41
N GLY A 312 -26.29 5.86 -8.43
CA GLY A 312 -27.35 6.38 -9.27
C GLY A 312 -27.97 7.67 -8.71
N ALA A 313 -28.47 8.51 -9.61
CA ALA A 313 -29.20 9.73 -9.23
C ALA A 313 -30.58 9.44 -8.60
N ASP A 314 -31.06 8.20 -8.73
CA ASP A 314 -32.24 7.65 -8.07
C ASP A 314 -32.01 7.35 -6.57
N GLY A 315 -30.79 7.53 -6.07
CA GLY A 315 -30.43 7.24 -4.68
C GLY A 315 -30.11 5.76 -4.42
N LEU A 316 -29.97 4.97 -5.49
CA LEU A 316 -29.62 3.55 -5.46
C LEU A 316 -28.20 3.32 -5.99
N ILE A 317 -27.61 2.17 -5.66
CA ILE A 317 -26.36 1.70 -6.27
C ILE A 317 -26.69 1.20 -7.67
N ALA A 318 -26.03 1.80 -8.67
CA ALA A 318 -26.28 1.53 -10.08
C ALA A 318 -25.32 0.49 -10.67
N GLY A 319 -24.21 0.18 -10.00
CA GLY A 319 -23.22 -0.78 -10.45
C GLY A 319 -22.07 -0.96 -9.46
N GLY A 320 -21.38 -2.09 -9.56
CA GLY A 320 -20.39 -2.51 -8.56
C GLY A 320 -21.02 -2.90 -7.21
N PRO A 321 -20.20 -3.05 -6.15
CA PRO A 321 -18.78 -2.75 -6.12
C PRO A 321 -17.95 -3.76 -6.91
N VAL A 322 -16.90 -3.30 -7.60
CA VAL A 322 -15.89 -4.15 -8.22
C VAL A 322 -14.53 -3.66 -7.82
N ALA A 323 -13.54 -4.55 -7.79
CA ALA A 323 -12.19 -4.13 -7.45
C ALA A 323 -11.11 -4.93 -8.17
N GLY A 324 -9.95 -4.29 -8.26
CA GLY A 324 -8.92 -4.62 -9.24
C GLY A 324 -9.03 -3.73 -10.48
N LYS A 325 -7.91 -3.41 -11.10
CA LYS A 325 -7.86 -2.46 -12.22
C LYS A 325 -8.73 -2.95 -13.39
N GLU A 326 -8.57 -4.21 -13.76
CA GLU A 326 -9.24 -4.82 -14.92
C GLU A 326 -10.76 -4.84 -14.72
N GLN A 327 -11.23 -5.14 -13.52
CA GLN A 327 -12.65 -5.17 -13.19
C GLN A 327 -13.25 -3.76 -13.18
N VAL A 328 -12.51 -2.76 -12.68
CA VAL A 328 -12.94 -1.36 -12.74
C VAL A 328 -13.04 -0.87 -14.19
N GLU A 329 -12.07 -1.20 -15.03
CA GLU A 329 -12.11 -0.84 -16.46
C GLU A 329 -13.26 -1.53 -17.20
N ALA A 330 -13.54 -2.80 -16.88
CA ALA A 330 -14.68 -3.53 -17.44
C ALA A 330 -16.01 -2.89 -17.03
N LEU A 331 -16.20 -2.55 -15.76
CA LEU A 331 -17.40 -1.85 -15.29
C LEU A 331 -17.62 -0.51 -16.01
N LEU A 332 -16.56 0.25 -16.25
CA LEU A 332 -16.67 1.51 -16.99
C LEU A 332 -16.99 1.30 -18.47
N ALA A 333 -16.47 0.23 -19.10
CA ALA A 333 -16.80 -0.14 -20.47
C ALA A 333 -18.29 -0.53 -20.59
N ASP A 334 -18.80 -1.33 -19.66
CA ASP A 334 -20.21 -1.74 -19.64
C ASP A 334 -21.14 -0.52 -19.52
N ILE A 335 -20.77 0.47 -18.69
CA ILE A 335 -21.52 1.73 -18.55
C ILE A 335 -21.50 2.53 -19.86
N GLU A 336 -20.35 2.61 -20.53
CA GLU A 336 -20.23 3.29 -21.83
C GLU A 336 -21.14 2.66 -22.88
N GLU A 337 -21.15 1.32 -22.96
CA GLU A 337 -22.01 0.56 -23.86
C GLU A 337 -23.50 0.81 -23.57
N GLN A 338 -23.91 0.75 -22.30
CA GLN A 338 -25.29 1.01 -21.90
C GLN A 338 -25.76 2.42 -22.28
N PHE A 339 -24.91 3.43 -22.09
CA PHE A 339 -25.25 4.80 -22.51
C PHE A 339 -25.31 4.95 -24.03
N ALA A 340 -24.42 4.30 -24.78
CA ALA A 340 -24.44 4.31 -26.23
C ALA A 340 -25.72 3.64 -26.78
N GLU A 341 -26.13 2.51 -26.20
CA GLU A 341 -27.35 1.83 -26.55
C GLU A 341 -28.59 2.68 -26.24
N ALA A 342 -28.68 3.26 -25.04
CA ALA A 342 -29.78 4.14 -24.68
C ALA A 342 -29.89 5.36 -25.60
N ALA A 343 -28.76 5.94 -26.03
CA ALA A 343 -28.73 7.04 -26.98
C ALA A 343 -29.24 6.63 -28.37
N ARG A 344 -28.87 5.43 -28.85
CA ARG A 344 -29.35 4.87 -30.12
C ARG A 344 -30.87 4.68 -30.09
N LEU A 345 -31.40 4.04 -29.04
CA LEU A 345 -32.84 3.82 -28.90
C LEU A 345 -33.62 5.13 -28.84
N ALA A 346 -33.14 6.13 -28.11
CA ALA A 346 -33.77 7.45 -28.04
C ALA A 346 -33.80 8.19 -29.39
N GLU A 347 -32.80 7.98 -30.25
CA GLU A 347 -32.76 8.54 -31.60
C GLU A 347 -33.77 7.83 -32.52
N GLU A 348 -33.84 6.50 -32.47
CA GLU A 348 -34.82 5.70 -33.22
C GLU A 348 -36.25 6.09 -32.87
N GLU A 349 -36.56 6.22 -31.57
CA GLU A 349 -37.87 6.69 -31.09
C GLU A 349 -38.18 8.11 -31.58
N ARG A 350 -37.21 9.03 -31.56
CA ARG A 350 -37.40 10.40 -32.05
C ARG A 350 -37.69 10.43 -33.54
N GLN A 351 -36.99 9.62 -34.33
CA GLN A 351 -37.22 9.49 -35.77
C GLN A 351 -38.59 8.89 -36.07
N GLU A 352 -39.01 7.88 -35.31
CA GLU A 352 -40.35 7.29 -35.46
C GLU A 352 -41.45 8.29 -35.10
N GLN A 353 -41.28 9.05 -34.01
CA GLN A 353 -42.21 10.12 -33.63
C GLN A 353 -42.30 11.20 -34.71
N MET A 354 -41.17 11.62 -35.28
CA MET A 354 -41.13 12.58 -36.39
C MET A 354 -41.85 12.03 -37.63
N ARG A 355 -41.64 10.76 -37.98
CA ARG A 355 -42.35 10.09 -39.09
C ARG A 355 -43.86 10.04 -38.86
N LYS A 356 -44.31 9.69 -37.64
CA LYS A 356 -45.74 9.68 -37.26
C LYS A 356 -46.35 11.09 -37.34
N ALA A 357 -45.63 12.12 -36.90
CA ALA A 357 -46.09 13.50 -36.98
C ALA A 357 -46.26 13.99 -38.43
N PHE A 358 -45.33 13.65 -39.34
CA PHE A 358 -45.47 13.96 -40.76
C PHE A 358 -46.63 13.18 -41.42
N ALA A 359 -46.84 11.92 -41.03
CA ALA A 359 -47.94 11.11 -41.55
C ALA A 359 -49.33 11.60 -41.09
N ALA A 360 -49.41 12.29 -39.94
CA ALA A 360 -50.67 12.83 -39.41
C ALA A 360 -51.16 14.09 -40.15
N GLY A 361 -50.28 14.80 -40.88
CA GLY A 361 -50.59 16.02 -41.62
C GLY A 361 -51.04 17.20 -40.74
N PRO A 362 -50.98 18.47 -41.22
CA PRO A 362 -51.64 19.55 -40.52
C PRO A 362 -53.15 19.29 -40.54
N SER A 363 -53.80 19.26 -39.38
CA SER A 363 -55.27 19.23 -39.33
C SER A 363 -55.80 20.44 -40.10
N ASN A 364 -56.46 20.23 -41.23
CA ASN A 364 -57.24 21.25 -41.91
C ASN A 364 -58.27 21.78 -40.90
N VAL A 365 -57.99 22.92 -40.28
CA VAL A 365 -59.04 23.77 -39.73
C VAL A 365 -59.64 24.48 -40.94
N GLU A 366 -60.54 23.77 -41.60
CA GLU A 366 -61.51 24.36 -42.53
C GLU A 366 -62.43 25.24 -41.67
N GLY A 367 -61.97 26.46 -41.40
CA GLY A 367 -62.74 27.50 -40.74
C GLY A 367 -63.74 28.07 -41.73
N ASP A 368 -64.90 27.43 -41.79
CA ASP A 368 -66.09 27.89 -42.49
C ASP A 368 -66.53 29.24 -41.86
N HIS A 369 -66.16 30.34 -42.51
CA HIS A 369 -66.67 31.68 -42.20
C HIS A 369 -67.49 32.17 -43.40
N LEU A 370 -68.79 31.85 -43.36
CA LEU A 370 -69.85 32.57 -44.05
C LEU A 370 -70.57 33.49 -43.06
#